data_AF-A0A7Y6C3H8-F1
#
_entry.id   AF-A0A7Y6C3H8-F1
#
_cell.length_a   1.000
_cell.length_b   1.000
_cell.length_c   1.000
_cell.angle_alpha   90.00
_cell.angle_beta   90.00
_cell.angle_gamma   90.00
#
_symmetry.space_group_name_H-M   'P 1'
#
loop_
_entity.id
_entity.type
_entity.pdbx_description
1 polymer ?
#
loop_
_entity_poly.entity_id
_entity_poly.type
_entity_poly.pdbx_seq_one_letter_code
_entity_poly.pdbx_strand_id
1 'polypeptide(L)'
;MVNIEIIRAEMRREDEKSYIGTTVFRAEGEKSIYEVTFMSKNGKDWDYSLHFTEQSGDEEELLRMDELLENDDDLYDKLLDAALDAYPA
;
A
#
# COMPACT_ATOMS: atom_id res chain seq x y z
N MET A 1 2.33 11.68 11.62
CA MET A 1 1.75 11.79 10.27
C MET A 1 2.87 12.04 9.28
N VAL A 2 3.27 10.99 8.58
CA VAL A 2 4.22 11.08 7.45
C VAL A 2 3.46 11.53 6.21
N ASN A 3 4.04 12.46 5.46
CA ASN A 3 3.49 12.85 4.17
C ASN A 3 3.91 11.83 3.11
N ILE A 4 2.95 11.39 2.31
CA ILE A 4 3.16 10.49 1.18
C ILE A 4 2.60 11.08 -0.12
N GLU A 5 3.28 10.78 -1.21
CA GLU A 5 2.84 11.01 -2.58
C GLU A 5 2.39 9.67 -3.18
N ILE A 6 1.12 9.58 -3.59
CA ILE A 6 0.61 8.41 -4.33
C ILE A 6 0.96 8.58 -5.80
N ILE A 7 1.67 7.61 -6.36
CA ILE A 7 2.15 7.61 -7.75
C ILE A 7 1.17 6.87 -8.65
N ARG A 8 0.71 5.69 -8.21
CA ARG A 8 -0.35 4.91 -8.87
C ARG A 8 -1.10 4.10 -7.83
N ALA A 9 -2.35 3.79 -8.10
CA ALA A 9 -3.14 2.84 -7.34
C ALA A 9 -4.01 2.03 -8.30
N GLU A 10 -4.19 0.76 -7.99
CA GLU A 10 -5.00 -0.17 -8.77
C GLU A 10 -5.76 -1.09 -7.81
N MET A 11 -6.95 -1.52 -8.22
CA MET A 11 -7.71 -2.53 -7.50
C MET A 11 -8.37 -3.46 -8.49
N ARG A 12 -8.32 -4.75 -8.19
CA ARG A 12 -9.04 -5.78 -8.94
C ARG A 12 -9.72 -6.75 -8.00
N ARG A 13 -10.81 -7.31 -8.50
CA ARG A 13 -11.54 -8.39 -7.85
C ARG A 13 -11.08 -9.71 -8.47
N GLU A 14 -10.55 -10.61 -7.64
CA GLU A 14 -10.09 -11.93 -8.10
C GLU A 14 -11.27 -12.92 -8.19
N ASP A 15 -12.14 -12.95 -7.18
CA ASP A 15 -13.36 -13.79 -7.11
C ASP A 15 -14.57 -12.98 -6.60
N GLU A 16 -15.75 -13.60 -6.44
CA GLU A 16 -16.96 -12.91 -5.94
C GLU A 16 -16.76 -12.09 -4.65
N LYS A 17 -15.78 -12.43 -3.82
CA LYS A 17 -15.53 -11.78 -2.52
C LYS A 17 -14.08 -11.38 -2.26
N SER A 18 -13.15 -11.74 -3.16
CA SER A 18 -11.71 -11.52 -2.95
C SER A 18 -11.21 -10.34 -3.78
N TYR A 19 -10.33 -9.54 -3.18
CA TYR A 19 -9.79 -8.33 -3.76
C TYR A 19 -8.27 -8.32 -3.63
N ILE A 20 -7.61 -7.81 -4.67
CA ILE A 20 -6.19 -7.48 -4.65
C ILE A 20 -6.06 -6.03 -5.10
N GLY A 21 -5.54 -5.19 -4.22
CA GLY A 21 -5.22 -3.79 -4.48
C GLY A 21 -3.73 -3.56 -4.42
N THR A 22 -3.24 -2.59 -5.19
CA THR A 22 -1.86 -2.11 -5.06
C THR A 22 -1.85 -0.59 -4.99
N THR A 23 -1.00 -0.06 -4.13
CA THR A 23 -0.71 1.38 -4.08
C THR A 23 0.80 1.57 -4.14
N VAL A 24 1.25 2.30 -5.15
CA VAL A 24 2.65 2.71 -5.27
C VAL A 24 2.78 4.14 -4.79
N PHE A 25 3.71 4.36 -3.88
CA PHE A 25 3.84 5.63 -3.20
C PHE A 25 5.29 5.91 -2.83
N ARG A 26 5.53 7.15 -2.43
CA ARG A 26 6.81 7.64 -1.92
C ARG A 26 6.57 8.46 -0.67
N ALA A 27 7.38 8.23 0.37
CA ALA A 27 7.37 9.06 1.56
C ALA A 27 8.20 10.34 1.35
N GLU A 28 7.74 11.45 1.94
CA GLU A 28 8.43 12.73 1.87
C GLU A 28 9.85 12.61 2.45
N GLY A 29 10.85 13.05 1.68
CA GLY A 29 12.26 13.00 2.09
C GLY A 29 12.99 11.70 1.73
N GLU A 30 12.27 10.63 1.38
CA GLU A 30 12.88 9.37 0.95
C GLU A 30 13.08 9.34 -0.57
N LYS A 31 14.02 8.54 -1.06
CA LYS A 31 14.23 8.34 -2.51
C LYS A 31 13.55 7.08 -3.02
N SER A 32 13.34 6.13 -2.14
CA SER A 32 12.75 4.83 -2.41
C SER A 32 11.27 4.97 -2.78
N ILE A 33 10.83 4.13 -3.72
CA ILE A 33 9.43 4.01 -4.13
C ILE A 33 8.96 2.64 -3.66
N TYR A 34 7.86 2.66 -2.91
CA TYR A 34 7.26 1.48 -2.31
C TYR A 34 6.03 1.07 -3.10
N GLU A 35 5.76 -0.22 -3.07
CA GLU A 35 4.49 -0.80 -3.46
C GLU A 35 3.94 -1.61 -2.30
N VAL A 36 2.77 -1.21 -1.81
CA VAL A 36 1.97 -2.01 -0.90
C VAL A 36 0.92 -2.76 -1.71
N THR A 37 0.83 -4.08 -1.50
CA THR A 37 -0.23 -4.93 -2.05
C THR A 37 -1.18 -5.31 -0.93
N PHE A 38 -2.45 -4.95 -1.07
CA PHE A 38 -3.54 -5.30 -0.16
C PHE A 38 -4.28 -6.53 -0.69
N MET A 39 -4.58 -7.49 0.18
CA MET A 39 -5.30 -8.71 -0.17
C MET A 39 -6.45 -8.91 0.81
N SER A 40 -7.66 -9.07 0.29
CA SER A 40 -8.82 -9.44 1.09
C SER A 40 -9.52 -10.64 0.50
N LYS A 41 -9.99 -11.55 1.36
CA LYS A 41 -10.82 -12.70 0.94
C LYS A 41 -12.32 -12.44 1.06
N ASN A 42 -12.71 -11.33 1.69
CA ASN A 42 -14.10 -11.02 2.00
C ASN A 42 -14.48 -9.54 1.84
N GLY A 43 -13.55 -8.68 1.42
CA GLY A 43 -13.70 -7.24 1.28
C GLY A 43 -13.81 -6.48 2.60
N LYS A 44 -13.46 -7.10 3.73
CA LYS A 44 -13.56 -6.52 5.08
C LYS A 44 -12.26 -6.62 5.86
N ASP A 45 -11.64 -7.80 5.84
CA ASP A 45 -10.35 -8.04 6.47
C ASP A 45 -9.28 -8.00 5.40
N TRP A 46 -8.22 -7.22 5.65
CA TRP A 46 -7.17 -6.93 4.68
C TRP A 46 -5.81 -7.32 5.23
N ASP A 47 -5.15 -8.24 4.54
CA ASP A 47 -3.72 -8.49 4.70
C ASP A 47 -2.94 -7.55 3.77
N TYR A 48 -1.67 -7.28 4.05
CA TYR A 48 -0.82 -6.52 3.14
C TYR A 48 0.58 -7.13 2.98
N SER A 49 1.29 -6.70 1.95
CA SER A 49 2.73 -6.93 1.77
C SER A 49 3.37 -5.68 1.18
N LEU A 50 4.57 -5.35 1.65
CA LEU A 50 5.32 -4.16 1.24
C LEU A 50 6.61 -4.56 0.51
N HIS A 51 6.91 -3.89 -0.59
CA HIS A 51 8.18 -4.07 -1.30
C HIS A 51 8.61 -2.79 -2.04
N PHE A 52 9.84 -2.76 -2.54
CA PHE A 52 10.30 -1.71 -3.44
C PHE A 52 9.93 -2.02 -4.89
N THR A 53 9.55 -1.02 -5.68
CA THR A 53 9.08 -1.24 -7.08
C THR A 53 10.20 -1.59 -8.08
N GLU A 54 11.33 -0.90 -8.03
CA GLU A 54 12.36 -1.01 -9.09
C GLU A 54 13.81 -0.99 -8.58
N GLN A 55 14.07 -0.49 -7.37
CA GLN A 55 15.41 -0.41 -6.80
C GLN A 55 15.46 -1.15 -5.48
N SER A 56 16.58 -1.86 -5.22
CA SER A 56 16.92 -2.29 -3.87
C SER A 56 17.06 -1.04 -2.99
N GLY A 57 16.04 -0.73 -2.21
CA GLY A 57 16.15 0.23 -1.13
C GLY A 57 16.89 -0.37 0.06
N ASP A 58 17.15 0.46 1.06
CA ASP A 58 17.81 0.02 2.28
C ASP A 58 16.84 -0.86 3.11
N GLU A 59 17.34 -1.97 3.66
CA GLU A 59 16.49 -2.88 4.45
C GLU A 59 15.91 -2.17 5.69
N GLU A 60 16.64 -1.21 6.28
CA GLU A 60 16.15 -0.40 7.39
C GLU A 60 15.06 0.58 6.94
N GLU A 61 15.09 1.06 5.69
CA GLU A 61 13.99 1.87 5.12
C GLU A 61 12.71 1.04 5.00
N LEU A 62 12.81 -0.17 4.45
CA LEU A 62 11.65 -1.06 4.31
C LEU A 62 11.06 -1.43 5.67
N LEU A 63 11.92 -1.77 6.64
CA LEU A 63 11.50 -2.12 8.00
C LEU A 63 10.80 -0.94 8.70
N ARG A 64 11.33 0.28 8.58
CA ARG A 64 10.67 1.48 9.14
C ARG A 64 9.32 1.76 8.51
N MET A 65 9.21 1.58 7.19
CA MET A 65 7.93 1.78 6.49
C MET A 65 6.92 0.71 6.89
N ASP A 66 7.35 -0.53 7.06
CA ASP A 66 6.50 -1.63 7.53
C ASP A 66 6.01 -1.37 8.96
N GLU A 67 6.91 -1.01 9.89
CA GLU A 67 6.53 -0.61 11.25
C GLU A 67 5.56 0.58 11.25
N LEU A 68 5.73 1.54 10.34
CA LEU A 68 4.84 2.68 10.22
C LEU A 68 3.45 2.26 9.74
N LEU A 69 3.34 1.36 8.76
CA LEU A 69 2.06 0.82 8.29
C LEU A 69 1.34 0.03 9.38
N GLU A 70 2.06 -0.70 10.24
CA GLU A 70 1.46 -1.43 11.35
C GLU A 70 0.95 -0.53 12.49
N ASN A 71 1.56 0.64 12.69
CA ASN A 71 1.29 1.50 13.86
C ASN A 71 0.56 2.82 13.54
N ASP A 72 0.48 3.23 12.28
CA ASP A 72 -0.19 4.46 11.82
C ASP A 72 -1.40 4.08 10.94
N ASP A 73 -2.54 3.86 11.60
CA ASP A 73 -3.82 3.50 10.94
C ASP A 73 -4.20 4.52 9.86
N ASP A 74 -3.91 5.81 10.06
CA ASP A 74 -4.22 6.86 9.08
C ASP A 74 -3.40 6.69 7.78
N LEU A 75 -2.15 6.24 7.88
CA LEU A 75 -1.31 5.94 6.72
C LEU A 75 -1.83 4.69 5.99
N TYR A 76 -2.12 3.63 6.75
CA TYR A 76 -2.64 2.38 6.22
C TYR A 76 -3.95 2.62 5.45
N ASP A 77 -4.92 3.27 6.10
CA ASP A 77 -6.23 3.56 5.53
C ASP A 77 -6.10 4.45 4.29
N LYS A 78 -5.25 5.48 4.33
CA LYS A 78 -5.02 6.34 3.16
C LYS A 78 -4.50 5.58 1.94
N LEU A 79 -3.63 4.59 2.14
CA LEU A 79 -3.09 3.77 1.04
C LEU A 79 -4.10 2.74 0.54
N LEU A 80 -4.89 2.14 1.44
CA LEU A 80 -5.96 1.21 1.09
C LEU A 80 -7.10 1.92 0.36
N ASP A 81 -7.53 3.09 0.85
CA ASP A 81 -8.54 3.94 0.23
C ASP A 81 -8.12 4.34 -1.19
N ALA A 82 -6.84 4.69 -1.39
CA ALA A 82 -6.33 4.99 -2.73
C ALA A 82 -6.52 3.83 -3.72
N ALA A 83 -6.30 2.59 -3.26
CA ALA A 83 -6.55 1.40 -4.07
C ALA A 83 -8.06 1.19 -4.29
N LEU A 84 -8.88 1.28 -3.24
CA LEU A 84 -10.33 1.12 -3.32
C LEU A 84 -10.99 2.15 -4.26
N ASP A 85 -10.57 3.41 -4.21
CA ASP A 85 -11.03 4.50 -5.09
C ASP A 85 -10.63 4.27 -6.56
N ALA A 86 -9.55 3.53 -6.81
CA ALA A 86 -9.14 3.13 -8.15
C ALA A 86 -9.96 1.95 -8.71
N TYR A 87 -10.81 1.30 -7.90
CA TYR A 87 -11.67 0.23 -8.37
C TYR A 87 -12.76 0.79 -9.28
N PRO A 88 -12.87 0.34 -10.54
CA PRO A 88 -13.90 0.82 -11.44
C PRO A 88 -15.30 0.48 -10.91
N ALA A 89 -16.18 1.48 -10.92
CA ALA A 89 -17.59 1.39 -10.50
C ALA A 89 -18.40 0.36 -11.31
#